data_AF-A0A1L8CZM6-F1
#
_entry.id   AF-A0A1L8CZM6-F1
#
_cell.length_a   1.000
_cell.length_b   1.000
_cell.length_c   1.000
_cell.angle_alpha   90.00
_cell.angle_beta   90.00
_cell.angle_gamma   90.00
#
_symmetry.space_group_name_H-M   'P 1'
#
loop_
_entity.id
_entity.type
_entity.pdbx_description
1 polymer ?
#
loop_
_entity_poly.entity_id
_entity_poly.type
_entity_poly.pdbx_seq_one_letter_code
_entity_poly.pdbx_strand_id
1 'polypeptide(L)'
;MKKKLRLFILLIFVMLMATPVMAKSDGSYGSNCLSCHTRYEFPEIKPRTGSTITEAQFVNLLLEKILQQKVQVFDREAAGNVTDLKYLADTGLVAGMEVNIKNPNKGLTRLEAAWYLAQVLKPSLSSKETAAILSRLADRNKIPSSYHKGVAYMLKYKLLTPEAKVVKVRKKVNGKWVYQKETRYYLNPGKIVTNTEAINWINKIKI
;
A
#
# COMPACT_ATOMS: atom_id res chain seq x y z
N MET A 1 -28.31 -24.76 -64.81
CA MET A 1 -27.56 -25.38 -63.69
C MET A 1 -26.66 -24.39 -62.96
N LYS A 2 -27.21 -23.35 -62.28
CA LYS A 2 -26.40 -22.28 -61.65
C LYS A 2 -26.81 -21.93 -60.19
N LYS A 3 -27.68 -22.72 -59.55
CA LYS A 3 -28.11 -22.52 -58.15
C LYS A 3 -27.54 -23.51 -57.13
N LYS A 4 -26.90 -24.60 -57.56
CA LYS A 4 -26.27 -25.59 -56.64
C LYS A 4 -24.77 -25.37 -56.40
N LEU A 5 -24.14 -24.42 -57.11
CA LEU A 5 -22.69 -24.18 -57.04
C LEU A 5 -22.28 -23.10 -56.01
N ARG A 6 -23.21 -22.27 -55.54
CA ARG A 6 -22.93 -21.24 -54.52
C ARG A 6 -23.06 -21.75 -53.08
N LEU A 7 -23.62 -22.94 -52.87
CA LEU A 7 -23.73 -23.56 -51.55
C LEU A 7 -22.46 -24.32 -51.15
N PHE A 8 -21.62 -24.70 -52.13
CA PHE A 8 -20.43 -25.53 -51.88
C PHE A 8 -19.19 -24.73 -51.48
N ILE A 9 -19.08 -23.46 -51.92
CA ILE A 9 -17.95 -22.59 -51.56
C ILE A 9 -18.09 -22.02 -50.14
N LEU A 10 -19.32 -21.91 -49.62
CA LEU A 10 -19.55 -21.47 -48.24
C LEU A 10 -19.22 -22.56 -47.20
N LEU A 11 -19.19 -23.83 -47.61
CA LEU A 11 -18.86 -24.96 -46.73
C LEU A 11 -17.35 -25.19 -46.55
N ILE A 12 -16.54 -24.83 -47.55
CA ILE A 12 -15.08 -25.03 -47.48
C ILE A 12 -14.41 -23.95 -46.60
N PHE A 13 -14.95 -22.73 -46.57
CA PHE A 13 -14.38 -21.66 -45.73
C PHE A 13 -14.71 -21.80 -44.23
N VAL A 14 -15.70 -22.63 -43.88
CA VAL A 14 -16.10 -22.88 -42.48
C VAL A 14 -15.37 -24.10 -41.89
N MET A 15 -14.78 -24.98 -42.71
CA MET A 15 -14.10 -26.20 -42.23
C MET A 15 -12.59 -26.07 -41.98
N LEU A 16 -11.95 -24.94 -42.32
CA LEU A 16 -10.50 -24.77 -42.16
C LEU A 16 -10.04 -24.14 -40.83
N MET A 17 -10.93 -23.97 -39.85
CA MET A 17 -10.60 -23.40 -38.53
C MET A 17 -10.88 -24.36 -37.36
N ALA A 18 -10.90 -25.67 -37.60
CA ALA A 18 -11.11 -26.66 -36.55
C ALA A 18 -10.25 -27.91 -36.76
N THR A 19 -8.94 -27.78 -36.57
CA THR A 19 -8.14 -28.90 -36.07
C THR A 19 -7.34 -28.40 -34.86
N PRO A 20 -7.63 -28.86 -33.63
CA PRO A 20 -6.67 -28.72 -32.57
C PRO A 20 -5.49 -29.62 -32.91
N VAL A 21 -4.35 -28.99 -33.23
CA VAL A 21 -3.06 -29.65 -33.24
C VAL A 21 -2.80 -30.13 -31.82
N MET A 22 -3.07 -31.41 -31.56
CA MET A 22 -2.56 -32.11 -30.40
C MET A 22 -1.03 -32.20 -30.55
N ALA A 23 -0.32 -31.32 -29.86
CA ALA A 23 1.03 -31.59 -29.39
C ALA A 23 0.93 -31.92 -27.89
N LYS A 24 1.22 -33.17 -27.55
CA LYS A 24 1.35 -33.70 -26.19
C LYS A 24 2.30 -32.83 -25.36
N SER A 25 1.85 -32.43 -24.18
CA SER A 25 2.62 -32.63 -22.95
C SER A 25 1.65 -32.79 -21.79
N ASP A 26 1.73 -33.97 -21.20
CA ASP A 26 0.95 -34.51 -20.11
C ASP A 26 0.88 -33.60 -18.87
N GLY A 27 -0.24 -33.70 -18.14
CA GLY A 27 -0.31 -33.25 -16.74
C GLY A 27 -1.65 -32.70 -16.28
N SER A 28 -2.69 -33.53 -16.26
CA SER A 28 -3.84 -33.45 -15.33
C SER A 28 -4.29 -32.05 -14.87
N TYR A 29 -5.12 -31.35 -15.65
CA TYR A 29 -6.02 -30.34 -15.10
C TYR A 29 -7.44 -30.61 -15.57
N GLY A 30 -8.22 -31.16 -14.64
CA GLY A 30 -9.63 -31.44 -14.81
C GLY A 30 -10.42 -30.18 -15.15
N SER A 31 -11.29 -30.36 -16.14
CA SER A 31 -12.44 -29.55 -16.47
C SER A 31 -13.17 -28.93 -15.29
N ASN A 32 -13.62 -27.69 -15.50
CA ASN A 32 -14.80 -27.06 -14.92
C ASN A 32 -14.89 -27.04 -13.38
N CYS A 33 -14.50 -25.91 -12.81
CA CYS A 33 -15.26 -25.32 -11.72
C CYS A 33 -15.04 -23.80 -11.68
N LEU A 34 -15.89 -23.04 -12.38
CA LEU A 34 -16.18 -21.64 -12.02
C LEU A 34 -16.67 -21.52 -10.55
N SER A 35 -16.97 -22.65 -9.88
CA SER A 35 -17.29 -22.78 -8.46
C SER A 35 -16.09 -23.13 -7.56
N CYS A 36 -14.87 -23.29 -8.09
CA CYS A 36 -13.65 -23.60 -7.30
C CYS A 36 -12.87 -22.36 -6.88
N HIS A 37 -13.26 -21.16 -7.35
CA HIS A 37 -12.80 -19.93 -6.72
C HIS A 37 -13.57 -19.76 -5.42
N THR A 38 -13.14 -20.49 -4.37
CA THR A 38 -13.37 -20.06 -3.00
C THR A 38 -12.99 -18.59 -2.98
N ARG A 39 -14.01 -17.73 -2.80
CA ARG A 39 -13.84 -16.30 -2.56
C ARG A 39 -12.68 -16.20 -1.58
N TYR A 40 -11.53 -15.70 -2.04
CA TYR A 40 -10.39 -15.55 -1.16
C TYR A 40 -10.73 -14.38 -0.26
N GLU A 41 -11.45 -14.67 0.82
CA GLU A 41 -11.63 -13.75 1.91
C GLU A 41 -10.24 -13.54 2.49
N PHE A 42 -9.65 -12.39 2.18
CA PHE A 42 -8.38 -12.03 2.79
C PHE A 42 -8.59 -12.07 4.31
N PRO A 43 -7.80 -12.86 5.04
CA PRO A 43 -7.94 -12.93 6.48
C PRO A 43 -7.75 -11.54 7.07
N GLU A 44 -8.45 -11.25 8.16
CA GLU A 44 -8.18 -10.05 8.94
C GLU A 44 -6.69 -9.99 9.30
N ILE A 45 -6.05 -8.84 9.10
CA ILE A 45 -4.64 -8.65 9.43
C ILE A 45 -4.51 -8.68 10.96
N LYS A 46 -4.09 -9.82 11.50
CA LYS A 46 -3.92 -10.03 12.94
C LYS A 46 -2.52 -9.62 13.40
N PRO A 47 -2.38 -9.00 14.60
CA PRO A 47 -1.08 -8.69 15.16
C PRO A 47 -0.28 -9.97 15.43
N ARG A 48 0.87 -10.11 14.75
CA ARG A 48 1.88 -11.12 15.10
C ARG A 48 2.66 -10.67 16.33
N THR A 49 2.91 -11.59 17.25
CA THR A 49 3.73 -11.36 18.44
C THR A 49 5.19 -11.13 18.06
N GLY A 50 5.67 -9.92 18.36
CA GLY A 50 7.01 -9.37 18.06
C GLY A 50 6.95 -7.84 18.21
N SER A 51 7.98 -7.21 18.78
CA SER A 51 7.89 -5.80 19.23
C SER A 51 7.83 -4.76 18.11
N THR A 52 8.41 -5.04 16.94
CA THR A 52 8.63 -4.07 15.85
C THR A 52 8.32 -4.66 14.48
N ILE A 53 7.83 -3.82 13.56
CA ILE A 53 7.58 -4.23 12.18
C ILE A 53 8.80 -3.96 11.30
N THR A 54 9.09 -4.88 10.38
CA THR A 54 10.11 -4.67 9.35
C THR A 54 9.56 -3.94 8.13
N GLU A 55 10.45 -3.39 7.32
CA GLU A 55 10.11 -2.70 6.06
C GLU A 55 9.29 -3.60 5.13
N ALA A 56 9.75 -4.83 4.88
CA ALA A 56 9.05 -5.78 4.01
C ALA A 56 7.67 -6.18 4.56
N GLN A 57 7.56 -6.41 5.88
CA GLN A 57 6.28 -6.75 6.50
C GLN A 57 5.26 -5.62 6.36
N PHE A 58 5.65 -4.38 6.61
CA PHE A 58 4.74 -3.24 6.48
C PHE A 58 4.24 -3.05 5.05
N VAL A 59 5.16 -3.16 4.09
CA VAL A 59 4.83 -3.11 2.68
C VAL A 59 3.84 -4.21 2.33
N ASN A 60 4.08 -5.46 2.72
CA ASN A 60 3.16 -6.57 2.45
C ASN A 60 1.77 -6.33 3.05
N LEU A 61 1.67 -5.82 4.29
CA LEU A 61 0.37 -5.47 4.90
C LEU A 61 -0.37 -4.38 4.12
N LEU A 62 0.36 -3.39 3.63
CA LEU A 62 -0.21 -2.32 2.81
C LEU A 62 -0.73 -2.86 1.48
N LEU A 63 -0.02 -3.80 0.86
CA LEU A 63 -0.46 -4.48 -0.36
C LEU A 63 -1.72 -5.31 -0.14
N GLU A 64 -1.74 -6.13 0.92
CA GLU A 64 -2.92 -6.91 1.30
C GLU A 64 -4.14 -6.00 1.47
N LYS A 65 -3.97 -4.83 2.10
CA LYS A 65 -5.04 -3.84 2.27
C LYS A 65 -5.55 -3.27 0.95
N ILE A 66 -4.65 -2.99 0.01
CA ILE A 66 -5.02 -2.51 -1.33
C ILE A 66 -5.81 -3.58 -2.08
N LEU A 67 -5.31 -4.82 -2.07
CA LEU A 67 -5.97 -5.94 -2.73
C LEU A 67 -7.36 -6.19 -2.15
N GLN A 68 -7.50 -6.18 -0.82
CA GLN A 68 -8.80 -6.26 -0.14
C GLN A 68 -9.83 -5.22 -0.63
N GLN A 69 -9.39 -3.99 -0.92
CA GLN A 69 -10.31 -2.89 -1.25
C GLN A 69 -10.55 -2.73 -2.76
N LYS A 70 -9.57 -3.09 -3.60
CA LYS A 70 -9.64 -2.87 -5.05
C LYS A 70 -9.91 -4.12 -5.87
N VAL A 71 -9.65 -5.31 -5.33
CA VAL A 71 -9.74 -6.57 -6.05
C VAL A 71 -10.73 -7.48 -5.34
N GLN A 72 -11.91 -7.71 -5.95
CA GLN A 72 -12.92 -8.60 -5.38
C GLN A 72 -12.51 -10.08 -5.42
N VAL A 73 -11.58 -10.46 -6.31
CA VAL A 73 -11.04 -11.82 -6.47
C VAL A 73 -9.57 -11.75 -6.83
N PHE A 74 -8.68 -12.19 -5.94
CA PHE A 74 -7.24 -12.25 -6.16
C PHE A 74 -6.81 -13.71 -6.36
N ASP A 75 -6.30 -14.03 -7.55
CA ASP A 75 -5.72 -15.34 -7.84
C ASP A 75 -4.28 -15.38 -7.31
N ARG A 76 -4.12 -16.02 -6.14
CA ARG A 76 -2.85 -16.14 -5.44
C ARG A 76 -1.89 -17.11 -6.13
N GLU A 77 -2.39 -18.07 -6.91
CA GLU A 77 -1.57 -19.04 -7.64
C GLU A 77 -0.96 -18.42 -8.90
N ALA A 78 -1.73 -17.58 -9.61
CA ALA A 78 -1.21 -16.79 -10.73
C ALA A 78 -0.20 -15.71 -10.29
N ALA A 79 -0.32 -15.20 -9.05
CA ALA A 79 0.52 -14.11 -8.54
C ALA A 79 1.91 -14.55 -8.02
N GLY A 80 2.19 -15.85 -7.94
CA GLY A 80 3.44 -16.37 -7.37
C GLY A 80 3.64 -15.95 -5.91
N ASN A 81 4.83 -16.19 -5.33
CA ASN A 81 5.16 -15.68 -4.00
C ASN A 81 5.13 -14.15 -4.05
N VAL A 82 4.01 -13.54 -3.64
CA VAL A 82 3.73 -12.10 -3.68
C VAL A 82 4.61 -11.36 -2.67
N THR A 83 5.90 -11.23 -3.00
CA THR A 83 6.80 -10.21 -2.45
C THR A 83 6.95 -9.03 -3.41
N ASP A 84 6.37 -9.10 -4.61
CA ASP A 84 6.61 -8.14 -5.67
C ASP A 84 5.48 -7.10 -5.79
N LEU A 85 5.69 -5.97 -5.11
CA LEU A 85 5.06 -4.67 -5.39
C LEU A 85 5.01 -4.33 -6.88
N LYS A 86 6.00 -4.82 -7.63
CA LYS A 86 6.10 -4.69 -9.07
C LYS A 86 4.87 -5.27 -9.78
N TYR A 87 4.35 -6.43 -9.36
CA TYR A 87 3.13 -7.00 -9.92
C TYR A 87 1.91 -6.09 -9.74
N LEU A 88 1.81 -5.41 -8.60
CA LEU A 88 0.69 -4.50 -8.32
C LEU A 88 0.83 -3.17 -9.06
N ALA A 89 2.06 -2.72 -9.30
CA ALA A 89 2.37 -1.58 -10.16
C ALA A 89 2.07 -1.90 -11.63
N ASP A 90 2.48 -3.08 -12.09
CA ASP A 90 2.33 -3.57 -13.47
C ASP A 90 0.86 -3.83 -13.81
N THR A 91 0.03 -4.19 -12.83
CA THR A 91 -1.43 -4.34 -12.97
C THR A 91 -2.21 -3.03 -12.83
N GLY A 92 -1.54 -1.90 -12.56
CA GLY A 92 -2.16 -0.58 -12.42
C GLY A 92 -3.06 -0.42 -11.17
N LEU A 93 -3.09 -1.42 -10.29
CA LEU A 93 -3.87 -1.40 -9.03
C LEU A 93 -3.31 -0.37 -8.05
N VAL A 94 -2.00 -0.19 -8.10
CA VAL A 94 -1.27 0.93 -7.49
C VAL A 94 -0.52 1.66 -8.59
N ALA A 95 -0.42 2.97 -8.48
CA ALA A 95 0.30 3.72 -9.48
C ALA A 95 1.80 3.39 -9.41
N GLY A 96 2.36 2.81 -10.47
CA GLY A 96 3.79 2.68 -10.76
C GLY A 96 4.70 2.76 -9.53
N MET A 97 4.61 1.75 -8.67
CA MET A 97 5.32 1.75 -7.40
C MET A 97 6.78 1.39 -7.63
N GLU A 98 7.67 2.38 -7.73
CA GLU A 98 9.10 2.18 -7.48
C GLU A 98 9.34 2.04 -5.96
N VAL A 99 8.64 1.09 -5.33
CA VAL A 99 8.88 0.77 -3.93
C VAL A 99 10.06 -0.18 -3.88
N ASN A 100 11.25 0.41 -3.98
CA ASN A 100 12.48 -0.33 -3.77
C ASN A 100 12.62 -0.56 -2.26
N ILE A 101 12.32 -1.77 -1.80
CA ILE A 101 12.58 -2.18 -0.41
C ILE A 101 14.10 -2.18 -0.24
N LYS A 102 14.64 -1.16 0.42
CA LYS A 102 16.09 -0.98 0.50
C LYS A 102 16.72 -1.96 1.48
N ASN A 103 16.00 -2.32 2.55
CA ASN A 103 16.48 -3.28 3.52
C ASN A 103 15.32 -4.06 4.17
N PRO A 104 14.97 -5.25 3.64
CA PRO A 104 13.73 -5.94 3.98
C PRO A 104 13.61 -6.34 5.46
N ASN A 105 14.74 -6.59 6.13
CA ASN A 105 14.79 -7.06 7.51
C ASN A 105 14.98 -5.91 8.53
N LYS A 106 15.16 -4.68 8.06
CA LYS A 106 15.34 -3.51 8.92
C LYS A 106 14.01 -3.15 9.59
N GLY A 107 14.08 -2.77 10.87
CA GLY A 107 12.95 -2.16 11.56
C GLY A 107 12.51 -0.87 10.87
N LEU A 108 11.21 -0.78 10.56
CA LEU A 108 10.64 0.35 9.85
C LEU A 108 10.52 1.56 10.77
N THR A 109 11.01 2.72 10.35
CA THR A 109 10.82 3.98 11.09
C THR A 109 9.49 4.64 10.75
N ARG A 110 8.98 5.50 11.65
CA ARG A 110 7.78 6.31 11.39
C ARG A 110 7.88 7.15 10.11
N LEU A 111 9.07 7.68 9.83
CA LEU A 111 9.32 8.46 8.64
C LEU A 111 9.23 7.61 7.37
N GLU A 112 9.84 6.43 7.36
CA GLU A 112 9.76 5.47 6.24
C GLU A 112 8.31 5.01 6.02
N ALA A 113 7.58 4.66 7.08
CA ALA A 113 6.16 4.30 6.99
C ALA A 113 5.32 5.40 6.31
N ALA A 114 5.55 6.66 6.69
CA ALA A 114 4.87 7.81 6.09
C ALA A 114 5.15 7.92 4.58
N TRP A 115 6.36 7.57 4.14
CA TRP A 115 6.73 7.58 2.73
C TRP A 115 6.01 6.48 1.94
N TYR A 116 6.04 5.22 2.39
CA TYR A 116 5.30 4.14 1.71
C TYR A 116 3.80 4.48 1.58
N LEU A 117 3.20 5.00 2.65
CA LEU A 117 1.81 5.44 2.64
C LEU A 117 1.56 6.56 1.62
N ALA A 118 2.47 7.53 1.52
CA ALA A 118 2.34 8.61 0.53
C ALA A 118 2.44 8.09 -0.91
N GLN A 119 3.30 7.11 -1.17
CA GLN A 119 3.44 6.50 -2.49
C GLN A 119 2.18 5.73 -2.89
N VAL A 120 1.60 4.95 -1.97
CA VAL A 120 0.37 4.18 -2.22
C VAL A 120 -0.84 5.09 -2.37
N LEU A 121 -1.06 5.98 -1.40
CA LEU A 121 -2.31 6.71 -1.26
C LEU A 121 -2.36 7.99 -2.09
N LYS A 122 -1.20 8.47 -2.57
CA LYS A 122 -1.05 9.72 -3.33
C LYS A 122 -1.90 10.86 -2.77
N PRO A 123 -1.69 11.23 -1.51
CA PRO A 123 -2.61 12.12 -0.81
C PRO A 123 -2.72 13.49 -1.50
N SER A 124 -3.96 13.92 -1.74
CA SER A 124 -4.31 15.19 -2.42
C SER A 124 -4.15 16.43 -1.53
N LEU A 125 -3.12 16.46 -0.68
CA LEU A 125 -2.83 17.58 0.20
C LEU A 125 -2.10 18.70 -0.56
N SER A 126 -2.63 19.93 -0.46
CA SER A 126 -1.94 21.11 -0.98
C SER A 126 -0.69 21.44 -0.15
N SER A 127 0.25 22.20 -0.72
CA SER A 127 1.45 22.64 -0.01
C SER A 127 1.13 23.49 1.22
N LYS A 128 0.12 24.38 1.10
CA LYS A 128 -0.35 25.24 2.21
C LYS A 128 -0.93 24.40 3.35
N GLU A 129 -1.75 23.41 3.02
CA GLU A 129 -2.33 22.50 4.02
C GLU A 129 -1.25 21.65 4.69
N THR A 130 -0.34 21.09 3.90
CA THR A 130 0.78 20.27 4.39
C THR A 130 1.63 21.06 5.39
N ALA A 131 2.01 22.30 5.04
CA ALA A 131 2.78 23.18 5.92
C ALA A 131 2.02 23.50 7.22
N ALA A 132 0.72 23.79 7.13
CA ALA A 132 -0.11 24.08 8.30
C ALA A 132 -0.17 22.89 9.28
N ILE A 133 -0.31 21.65 8.77
CA ILE A 133 -0.33 20.44 9.59
C ILE A 133 1.03 20.22 10.26
N LEU A 134 2.12 20.27 9.49
CA LEU A 134 3.46 20.02 10.01
C LEU A 134 3.94 21.12 10.97
N SER A 135 3.43 22.34 10.85
CA SER A 135 3.79 23.46 11.73
C SER A 135 3.55 23.16 13.23
N ARG A 136 2.62 22.24 13.52
CA ARG A 136 2.22 21.81 14.87
C ARG A 136 3.24 20.88 15.53
N LEU A 137 4.16 20.30 14.76
CA LEU A 137 5.22 19.45 15.27
C LEU A 137 6.45 20.27 15.67
N ALA A 138 6.98 19.98 16.85
CA ALA A 138 8.18 20.63 17.36
C ALA A 138 9.46 20.18 16.66
N ASP A 139 9.47 18.98 16.08
CA ASP A 139 10.58 18.39 15.31
C ASP A 139 10.36 18.41 13.80
N ARG A 140 9.48 19.29 13.29
CA ARG A 140 9.17 19.38 11.85
C ARG A 140 10.39 19.58 10.95
N ASN A 141 11.43 20.26 11.48
CA ASN A 141 12.68 20.51 10.77
C ASN A 141 13.54 19.26 10.58
N LYS A 142 13.27 18.18 11.33
CA LYS A 142 13.92 16.87 11.16
C LYS A 142 13.24 16.01 10.09
N ILE A 143 12.17 16.51 9.46
CA ILE A 143 11.42 15.80 8.42
C ILE A 143 11.90 16.33 7.05
N PRO A 144 12.56 15.51 6.22
CA PRO A 144 12.94 15.92 4.88
C PRO A 144 11.70 16.21 4.02
N SER A 145 11.82 17.14 3.06
CA SER A 145 10.70 17.61 2.23
C SER A 145 9.97 16.50 1.48
N SER A 146 10.69 15.47 1.03
CA SER A 146 10.14 14.29 0.35
C SER A 146 9.14 13.49 1.19
N TYR A 147 9.16 13.65 2.52
CA TYR A 147 8.28 12.94 3.46
C TYR A 147 7.11 13.79 3.95
N HIS A 148 7.08 15.10 3.64
CA HIS A 148 6.12 16.05 4.21
C HIS A 148 4.67 15.66 3.98
N LYS A 149 4.32 15.28 2.74
CA LYS A 149 2.93 14.88 2.40
C LYS A 149 2.50 13.62 3.13
N GLY A 150 3.38 12.62 3.25
CA GLY A 150 3.11 11.38 3.97
C GLY A 150 2.86 11.61 5.45
N VAL A 151 3.74 12.39 6.09
CA VAL A 151 3.58 12.72 7.51
C VAL A 151 2.31 13.54 7.73
N ALA A 152 2.07 14.56 6.90
CA ALA A 152 0.86 15.38 7.01
C ALA A 152 -0.41 14.54 6.85
N TYR A 153 -0.41 13.57 5.93
CA TYR A 153 -1.52 12.64 5.75
C TYR A 153 -1.75 11.80 7.02
N MET A 154 -0.71 11.16 7.56
CA MET A 154 -0.84 10.35 8.77
C MET A 154 -1.40 11.13 9.96
N LEU A 155 -1.02 12.41 10.08
CA LEU A 155 -1.54 13.30 11.13
C LEU A 155 -2.98 13.73 10.87
N LYS A 156 -3.31 14.14 9.65
CA LYS A 156 -4.67 14.58 9.27
C LYS A 156 -5.70 13.49 9.53
N TYR A 157 -5.37 12.24 9.16
CA TYR A 157 -6.27 11.09 9.28
C TYR A 157 -6.10 10.32 10.59
N LYS A 158 -5.36 10.88 11.57
CA LYS A 158 -5.15 10.27 12.90
C LYS A 158 -4.68 8.81 12.83
N LEU A 159 -3.85 8.52 11.82
CA LEU A 159 -3.11 7.27 11.75
C LEU A 159 -2.06 7.30 12.85
N LEU A 160 -1.28 8.37 12.90
CA LEU A 160 -0.25 8.58 13.92
C LEU A 160 -0.66 9.68 14.90
N THR A 161 -0.56 9.37 16.19
CA THR A 161 -0.65 10.37 17.27
C THR A 161 0.77 10.82 17.66
N PRO A 162 1.11 12.10 17.51
CA PRO A 162 2.39 12.63 17.97
C PRO A 162 2.60 12.42 19.47
N GLU A 163 3.86 12.27 19.88
CA GLU A 163 4.21 12.18 21.28
C GLU A 163 4.22 13.56 21.94
N ALA A 164 3.43 13.72 23.00
CA ALA A 164 3.41 14.93 23.80
C ALA A 164 4.57 14.90 24.82
N LYS A 165 5.35 15.99 24.87
CA LYS A 165 6.39 16.20 25.88
C LYS A 165 6.27 17.60 26.47
N VAL A 166 6.37 17.70 27.79
CA VAL A 166 6.43 18.99 28.50
C VAL A 166 7.86 19.50 28.43
N VAL A 167 8.05 20.69 27.84
CA VAL A 167 9.35 21.33 27.72
C VAL A 167 9.33 22.72 28.35
N LYS A 168 10.48 23.18 28.82
CA LYS A 168 10.65 24.56 29.30
C LYS A 168 11.03 25.43 28.12
N VAL A 169 10.21 26.43 27.82
CA VAL A 169 10.41 27.38 26.72
C VAL A 169 10.69 28.74 27.31
N ARG A 170 11.74 29.40 26.83
CA ARG A 170 12.04 30.77 27.23
C ARG A 170 11.12 31.71 26.46
N LYS A 171 10.30 32.48 27.18
CA LYS A 171 9.35 33.46 26.62
C LYS A 171 9.54 34.82 27.28
N LYS A 172 9.28 35.88 26.52
CA LYS A 172 9.28 37.25 27.03
C LYS A 172 7.88 37.57 27.54
N VAL A 173 7.75 37.77 28.85
CA VAL A 173 6.50 38.13 29.53
C VAL A 173 6.76 39.43 30.27
N ASN A 174 5.97 40.48 29.97
CA ASN A 174 6.11 41.80 30.56
C ASN A 174 7.57 42.33 30.52
N GLY A 175 8.24 42.18 29.38
CA GLY A 175 9.63 42.63 29.19
C GLY A 175 10.71 41.70 29.75
N LYS A 176 10.39 40.74 30.64
CA LYS A 176 11.35 39.81 31.26
C LYS A 176 11.33 38.44 30.59
N TRP A 177 12.50 37.80 30.48
CA TRP A 177 12.60 36.43 29.99
C TRP A 177 12.30 35.45 31.12
N VAL A 178 11.25 34.65 30.96
CA VAL A 178 10.86 33.61 31.91
C VAL A 178 10.78 32.25 31.21
N TYR A 179 11.03 31.18 31.96
CA TYR A 179 10.82 29.82 31.47
C TYR A 179 9.38 29.40 31.77
N GLN A 180 8.61 29.11 30.72
CA GLN A 180 7.26 28.57 30.83
C GLN A 180 7.26 27.09 30.43
N LYS A 181 6.50 26.27 31.16
CA LYS A 181 6.27 24.88 30.78
C LYS A 181 5.20 24.85 29.68
N GLU A 182 5.53 24.21 28.56
CA GLU A 182 4.63 24.03 27.42
C GLU A 182 4.62 22.59 26.96
N THR A 183 3.45 22.08 26.59
CA THR A 183 3.32 20.79 25.91
C THR A 183 3.61 20.97 24.43
N ARG A 184 4.60 20.24 23.93
CA ARG A 184 4.96 20.19 22.51
C ARG A 184 4.81 18.77 21.97
N TYR A 185 4.45 18.68 20.70
CA TYR A 185 4.17 17.42 20.02
C TYR A 185 5.30 17.05 19.07
N TYR A 186 5.74 15.79 19.12
CA TYR A 186 6.88 15.28 18.37
C TYR A 186 6.48 14.08 17.52
N LEU A 187 6.92 14.06 16.27
CA LEU A 187 6.78 12.89 15.41
C LEU A 187 7.72 11.76 15.87
N ASN A 188 8.95 12.13 16.23
CA ASN A 188 10.11 11.25 16.36
C ASN A 188 10.36 10.45 15.07
N PRO A 189 10.89 11.08 14.00
CA PRO A 189 11.00 10.45 12.68
C PRO A 189 11.77 9.12 12.69
N GLY A 190 12.78 8.98 13.56
CA GLY A 190 13.58 7.75 13.69
C GLY A 190 13.01 6.68 14.63
N LYS A 191 11.84 6.90 15.24
CA LYS A 191 11.23 5.87 16.10
C LYS A 191 10.80 4.67 15.25
N ILE A 192 11.22 3.48 15.67
CA ILE A 192 10.80 2.22 15.05
C ILE A 192 9.32 1.98 15.33
N VAL A 193 8.60 1.59 14.29
CA VAL A 193 7.17 1.30 14.32
C VAL A 193 6.95 -0.08 14.91
N THR A 194 6.03 -0.16 15.85
CA THR A 194 5.58 -1.45 16.40
C THR A 194 4.60 -2.13 15.45
N ASN A 195 4.50 -3.47 15.51
CA ASN A 195 3.50 -4.21 14.73
C ASN A 195 2.08 -3.69 14.98
N THR A 196 1.75 -3.39 16.24
CA THR A 196 0.45 -2.84 16.65
C THR A 196 0.19 -1.46 16.05
N GLU A 197 1.17 -0.55 16.08
CA GLU A 197 1.03 0.77 15.46
C GLU A 197 0.77 0.63 13.96
N ALA A 198 1.58 -0.17 13.25
CA ALA A 198 1.43 -0.38 11.82
C ALA A 198 0.04 -0.92 11.46
N ILE A 199 -0.42 -1.99 12.11
CA ILE A 199 -1.72 -2.60 11.81
C ILE A 199 -2.87 -1.63 12.10
N ASN A 200 -2.79 -0.89 13.21
CA ASN A 200 -3.77 0.15 13.52
C ASN A 200 -3.83 1.25 12.46
N TRP A 201 -2.71 1.57 11.81
CA TRP A 201 -2.69 2.51 10.69
C TRP A 201 -3.33 1.88 9.46
N ILE A 202 -2.88 0.68 9.05
CA ILE A 202 -3.37 -0.02 7.87
C ILE A 202 -4.89 -0.24 7.91
N ASN A 203 -5.45 -0.62 9.07
CA ASN A 203 -6.88 -0.85 9.22
C ASN A 203 -7.74 0.43 9.07
N LYS A 204 -7.19 1.60 9.38
CA LYS A 204 -7.88 2.90 9.24
C LYS A 204 -7.84 3.45 7.81
N ILE A 205 -6.97 2.93 6.95
CA ILE A 205 -6.82 3.41 5.58
C ILE A 205 -8.04 2.97 4.75
N LYS A 206 -8.57 3.94 3.99
CA LYS A 206 -9.52 3.74 2.90
C LYS A 206 -8.86 4.19 1.61
N ILE A 207 -8.77 3.30 0.64
CA ILE A 207 -8.11 3.46 -0.66
C ILE A 207 -9.16 3.62 -1.75
#